data_AF-A0A5S3YXS9-F1
#
_entry.id   AF-A0A5S3YXS9-F1
#
_cell.length_a   1.000
_cell.length_b   1.000
_cell.length_c   1.000
_cell.angle_alpha   90.00
_cell.angle_beta   90.00
_cell.angle_gamma   90.00
#
_symmetry.space_group_name_H-M   'P 1'
#
loop_
_entity.id
_entity.type
_entity.pdbx_description
1 polymer ?
#
loop_
_entity_poly.entity_id
_entity_poly.type
_entity_poly.pdbx_seq_one_letter_code
_entity_poly.pdbx_strand_id
1 'polypeptide(L)'
;MQDETALEPLTRQKIFISEPFLSPVGNLILSVTAPVFDDNKRYLGFVGGAIYLQDDNILNQILDKHHHNESSYIYVVDKNRHIIFHKNVERIGEKVSENRIVDTVLSGVSGSMIAKNSLGLEMIAGYAPAQLTNWGIVSQSHKSVTLEKVYGTITDVLLSTLPLMVLTLLIIILLAMKIAETLASLAQALKEEGLDSKIDPRKITAWYFEADYLKKHSFLVMKE
;
A
#
# COMPACT_ATOMS: atom_id res chain seq x y z
N MET A 1 -13.19 -14.71 44.14
CA MET A 1 -11.85 -14.37 43.64
C MET A 1 -11.86 -13.20 42.64
N GLN A 2 -13.02 -12.57 42.36
CA GLN A 2 -13.15 -11.46 41.39
C GLN A 2 -12.84 -10.06 41.94
N ASP A 3 -12.52 -9.93 43.24
CA ASP A 3 -12.43 -8.63 43.93
C ASP A 3 -10.99 -8.12 44.13
N GLU A 4 -9.97 -8.98 43.96
CA GLU A 4 -8.56 -8.58 44.16
C GLU A 4 -8.03 -7.67 43.04
N THR A 5 -8.45 -7.89 41.80
CA THR A 5 -8.02 -7.08 40.64
C THR A 5 -8.62 -5.67 40.65
N ALA A 6 -9.74 -5.45 41.34
CA ALA A 6 -10.37 -4.13 41.48
C ALA A 6 -9.59 -3.20 42.42
N LEU A 7 -8.77 -3.74 43.33
CA LEU A 7 -8.01 -2.99 44.33
C LEU A 7 -6.54 -2.74 43.95
N GLU A 8 -6.02 -3.42 42.93
CA GLU A 8 -4.66 -3.19 42.39
C GLU A 8 -4.31 -1.70 42.10
N PRO A 9 -5.23 -0.85 41.61
CA PRO A 9 -4.95 0.56 41.37
C PRO A 9 -4.56 1.34 42.63
N LEU A 10 -5.16 0.99 43.79
CA LEU A 10 -4.92 1.66 45.08
C LEU A 10 -3.47 1.52 45.54
N THR A 11 -2.81 0.42 45.15
CA THR A 11 -1.45 0.09 45.60
C THR A 11 -0.38 0.72 44.72
N ARG A 12 -0.66 1.00 43.44
CA ARG A 12 0.39 1.25 42.45
C ARG A 12 0.83 2.70 42.29
N GLN A 13 0.08 3.70 42.78
CA GLN A 13 0.38 5.15 42.64
C GLN A 13 0.97 5.53 41.26
N LYS A 14 0.51 4.85 40.21
CA LYS A 14 0.99 4.94 38.82
C LYS A 14 -0.21 4.73 37.91
N ILE A 15 -0.09 5.17 36.65
CA ILE A 15 -1.09 4.87 35.64
C ILE A 15 -1.21 3.35 35.53
N PHE A 16 -2.46 2.87 35.59
CA PHE A 16 -2.78 1.46 35.50
C PHE A 16 -3.90 1.27 34.50
N ILE A 17 -3.77 0.24 33.66
CA ILE A 17 -4.78 -0.17 32.69
C ILE A 17 -5.11 -1.61 33.03
N SER A 18 -6.39 -1.87 33.32
CA SER A 18 -6.86 -3.21 33.64
C SER A 18 -6.79 -4.13 32.43
N GLU A 19 -6.97 -5.42 32.70
CA GLU A 19 -7.32 -6.38 31.67
C GLU A 19 -8.79 -6.16 31.25
N PRO A 20 -9.22 -6.60 30.06
CA PRO A 20 -10.64 -6.54 29.68
C PRO A 20 -11.50 -7.33 30.67
N PHE A 21 -12.56 -6.71 31.19
CA PHE A 21 -13.49 -7.38 32.10
C PHE A 21 -14.93 -6.93 31.86
N LEU A 22 -15.88 -7.75 32.31
CA LEU A 22 -17.30 -7.41 32.25
C LEU A 22 -17.63 -6.37 33.31
N SER A 23 -18.13 -5.22 32.87
CA SER A 23 -18.72 -4.22 33.75
C SER A 23 -19.93 -4.80 34.49
N PRO A 24 -20.35 -4.19 35.62
CA PRO A 24 -21.57 -4.59 36.33
C PRO A 24 -22.85 -4.56 35.46
N VAL A 25 -22.83 -3.79 34.37
CA VAL A 25 -23.94 -3.64 33.43
C VAL A 25 -23.87 -4.66 32.27
N GLY A 26 -22.82 -5.50 32.24
CA GLY A 26 -22.67 -6.60 31.28
C GLY A 26 -21.86 -6.28 30.02
N ASN A 27 -21.36 -5.06 29.88
CA ASN A 27 -20.53 -4.66 28.73
C ASN A 27 -19.05 -4.93 29.02
N LEU A 28 -18.29 -5.35 28.00
CA LEU A 28 -16.85 -5.55 28.13
C LEU A 28 -16.11 -4.20 28.10
N ILE A 29 -15.35 -3.91 29.15
CA ILE A 29 -14.66 -2.63 29.34
C ILE A 29 -13.17 -2.81 29.71
N LEU A 30 -12.39 -1.76 29.45
CA LEU A 30 -11.09 -1.52 30.07
C LEU A 30 -11.19 -0.38 31.08
N SER A 31 -10.60 -0.54 32.25
CA SER A 31 -10.45 0.55 33.23
C SER A 31 -9.06 1.17 33.11
N VAL A 32 -9.01 2.49 32.99
CA VAL A 32 -7.77 3.28 33.02
C VAL A 32 -7.81 4.16 34.25
N THR A 33 -6.85 4.00 35.15
CA THR A 33 -6.77 4.79 36.39
C THR A 33 -5.47 5.58 36.44
N ALA A 34 -5.55 6.83 36.84
CA ALA A 34 -4.39 7.70 37.09
C ALA A 34 -4.44 8.26 38.52
N PRO A 35 -3.32 8.23 39.26
CA PRO A 35 -3.24 8.80 40.61
C PRO A 35 -3.32 10.33 40.55
N VAL A 36 -3.93 10.94 41.56
CA VAL A 36 -3.99 12.38 41.76
C VAL A 36 -3.16 12.75 42.98
N PHE A 37 -2.30 13.76 42.83
CA PHE A 37 -1.46 14.29 43.88
C PHE A 37 -1.74 15.78 44.05
N ASP A 38 -1.56 16.30 45.27
CA ASP A 38 -1.53 17.74 45.52
C ASP A 38 -0.17 18.36 45.10
N ASP A 39 -0.06 19.68 45.21
CA ASP A 39 1.17 20.42 44.91
C ASP A 39 2.37 19.97 45.76
N ASN A 40 2.11 19.37 46.93
CA ASN A 40 3.12 18.83 47.84
C ASN A 40 3.43 17.33 47.57
N LYS A 41 2.97 16.77 46.45
CA LYS A 41 3.09 15.35 46.06
C LYS A 41 2.43 14.36 47.04
N ARG A 42 1.47 14.80 47.85
CA ARG A 42 0.67 13.90 48.69
C ARG A 42 -0.40 13.25 47.85
N TYR A 43 -0.53 11.93 47.97
CA TYR A 43 -1.54 11.16 47.25
C TYR A 43 -2.94 11.51 47.75
N LEU A 44 -3.81 11.99 46.86
CA LEU A 44 -5.19 12.36 47.16
C LEU A 44 -6.20 11.27 46.78
N GLY A 45 -5.79 10.32 45.92
CA GLY A 45 -6.67 9.30 45.36
C GLY A 45 -6.34 9.03 43.90
N PHE A 46 -7.30 8.49 43.15
CA PHE A 46 -7.16 8.24 41.72
C PHE A 46 -8.41 8.71 40.96
N VAL A 47 -8.22 9.03 39.68
CA VAL A 47 -9.29 9.21 38.71
C VAL A 47 -9.30 7.99 37.80
N GLY A 48 -10.46 7.37 37.65
CA GLY A 48 -10.68 6.23 36.77
C GLY A 48 -11.61 6.59 35.62
N GLY A 49 -11.30 6.11 34.42
CA GLY A 49 -12.19 6.11 33.27
C GLY A 49 -12.40 4.69 32.76
N ALA A 50 -13.58 4.42 32.20
CA ALA A 50 -13.89 3.16 31.54
C ALA A 50 -13.96 3.36 30.02
N ILE A 51 -13.33 2.46 29.27
CA ILE A 51 -13.41 2.39 27.81
C ILE A 51 -14.25 1.18 27.46
N TYR A 52 -15.39 1.41 26.81
CA TYR A 52 -16.22 0.33 26.25
C TYR A 52 -15.54 -0.22 25.00
N LEU A 53 -15.29 -1.53 24.97
CA LEU A 53 -14.55 -2.12 23.84
C LEU A 53 -15.47 -2.55 22.69
N GLN A 54 -16.75 -2.81 22.99
CA GLN A 54 -17.72 -3.32 22.01
C GLN A 54 -18.55 -2.23 21.33
N ASP A 55 -18.43 -0.98 21.79
CA ASP A 55 -19.08 0.20 21.22
C ASP A 55 -18.08 1.06 20.42
N ASP A 56 -18.59 2.11 19.78
CA ASP A 56 -17.73 3.13 19.15
C ASP A 56 -16.88 3.85 20.21
N ASN A 57 -15.57 3.65 20.15
CA ASN A 57 -14.64 4.06 21.20
C ASN A 57 -13.36 4.70 20.63
N ILE A 58 -12.53 5.23 21.52
CA ILE A 58 -11.28 5.91 21.16
C ILE A 58 -10.32 5.01 20.35
N LEU A 59 -10.30 3.71 20.61
CA LEU A 59 -9.48 2.76 19.85
C LEU A 59 -9.98 2.64 18.41
N ASN A 60 -11.30 2.57 18.21
CA ASN A 60 -11.91 2.58 16.88
C ASN A 60 -11.55 3.87 16.13
N GLN A 61 -11.69 5.03 16.76
CA GLN A 61 -11.38 6.31 16.11
C GLN A 61 -9.91 6.48 15.73
N ILE A 62 -8.99 5.80 16.40
CA ILE A 62 -7.55 5.86 16.10
C ILE A 62 -7.17 4.80 15.07
N LEU A 63 -7.68 3.57 15.21
CA LEU A 63 -7.24 2.40 14.44
C LEU A 63 -8.09 2.14 13.18
N ASP A 64 -9.33 2.60 13.13
CA ASP A 64 -10.25 2.35 12.01
C ASP A 64 -10.10 3.35 10.85
N LYS A 65 -9.24 4.37 10.99
CA LYS A 65 -9.23 5.51 10.05
C LYS A 65 -8.73 5.21 8.64
N HIS A 66 -7.96 4.14 8.39
CA HIS A 66 -7.34 3.93 7.07
C HIS A 66 -7.24 2.45 6.66
N HIS A 67 -7.68 2.14 5.43
CA HIS A 67 -7.45 0.90 4.68
C HIS A 67 -7.80 -0.43 5.38
N HIS A 68 -9.06 -0.56 5.80
CA HIS A 68 -9.65 -1.86 6.15
C HIS A 68 -10.43 -2.43 4.96
N ASN A 69 -10.11 -3.66 4.57
CA ASN A 69 -10.94 -4.44 3.65
C ASN A 69 -11.03 -5.89 4.16
N GLU A 70 -11.85 -6.72 3.53
CA GLU A 70 -11.97 -8.15 3.90
C GLU A 70 -10.62 -8.87 3.92
N SER A 71 -9.66 -8.39 3.12
CA SER A 71 -8.33 -8.98 3.01
C SER A 71 -7.27 -8.38 3.93
N SER A 72 -7.54 -7.30 4.67
CA SER A 72 -6.53 -6.61 5.48
C SER A 72 -7.16 -5.90 6.66
N TYR A 73 -6.66 -6.20 7.86
CA TYR A 73 -7.20 -5.64 9.08
C TYR A 73 -6.16 -5.52 10.19
N ILE A 74 -6.44 -4.60 11.11
CA ILE A 74 -5.68 -4.38 12.33
C ILE A 74 -6.43 -5.00 13.50
N TYR A 75 -5.69 -5.60 14.44
CA TYR A 75 -6.21 -6.02 15.73
C TYR A 75 -5.18 -5.74 16.83
N VAL A 76 -5.68 -5.60 18.06
CA VAL A 76 -4.83 -5.36 19.23
C VAL A 76 -5.11 -6.42 20.27
N VAL A 77 -4.04 -6.92 20.89
CA VAL A 77 -4.08 -7.90 21.98
C VAL A 77 -3.47 -7.33 23.25
N ASP A 78 -4.05 -7.66 24.40
CA ASP A 78 -3.45 -7.35 25.70
C ASP A 78 -2.28 -8.31 26.03
N LYS A 79 -1.59 -8.04 27.15
CA LYS A 79 -0.50 -8.87 27.69
C LYS A 79 -0.89 -10.33 27.94
N ASN A 80 -2.17 -10.62 28.08
CA ASN A 80 -2.72 -11.96 28.37
C ASN A 80 -3.36 -12.62 27.15
N ARG A 81 -3.16 -12.05 25.96
CA ARG A 81 -3.67 -12.52 24.67
C ARG A 81 -5.16 -12.31 24.44
N HIS A 82 -5.84 -11.48 25.24
CA HIS A 82 -7.21 -11.08 24.93
C HIS A 82 -7.22 -10.05 23.81
N ILE A 83 -8.10 -10.24 22.84
CA ILE A 83 -8.35 -9.25 21.80
C ILE A 83 -9.07 -8.06 22.43
N ILE A 84 -8.50 -6.87 22.33
CA ILE A 84 -9.10 -5.63 22.85
C ILE A 84 -9.66 -4.72 21.75
N PHE A 85 -9.22 -4.95 20.51
CA PHE A 85 -9.72 -4.28 19.33
C PHE A 85 -9.65 -5.23 18.14
N HIS A 86 -10.73 -5.33 17.39
CA HIS A 86 -10.83 -6.14 16.17
C HIS A 86 -12.01 -5.66 15.32
N LYS A 87 -11.90 -5.72 13.98
CA LYS A 87 -12.98 -5.35 13.04
C LYS A 87 -14.31 -6.06 13.34
N ASN A 88 -14.24 -7.38 13.53
CA ASN A 88 -15.36 -8.15 14.08
C ASN A 88 -15.42 -7.96 15.61
N VAL A 89 -16.43 -7.21 16.07
CA VAL A 89 -16.68 -6.89 17.49
C VAL A 89 -16.92 -8.14 18.35
N GLU A 90 -17.47 -9.21 17.78
CA GLU A 90 -17.73 -10.47 18.52
C GLU A 90 -16.46 -11.15 19.00
N ARG A 91 -15.31 -10.84 18.38
CA ARG A 91 -14.01 -11.38 18.77
C ARG A 91 -13.35 -10.62 19.90
N ILE A 92 -13.87 -9.44 20.25
CA ILE A 92 -13.31 -8.64 21.33
C ILE A 92 -13.59 -9.36 22.66
N GLY A 93 -12.53 -9.56 23.45
CA GLY A 93 -12.53 -10.38 24.66
C GLY A 93 -12.10 -11.83 24.43
N GLU A 94 -12.05 -12.31 23.19
CA GLU A 94 -11.55 -13.66 22.86
C GLU A 94 -10.07 -13.77 23.21
N LYS A 95 -9.68 -14.90 23.83
CA LYS A 95 -8.28 -15.20 24.11
C LYS A 95 -7.65 -15.93 22.93
N VAL A 96 -6.67 -15.29 22.28
CA VAL A 96 -5.96 -15.87 21.15
C VAL A 96 -5.03 -16.97 21.64
N SER A 97 -5.35 -18.21 21.24
CA SER A 97 -4.53 -19.39 21.50
C SER A 97 -3.63 -19.67 20.29
N GLU A 98 -2.38 -20.09 20.55
CA GLU A 98 -1.46 -20.63 19.53
C GLU A 98 -1.25 -19.75 18.28
N ASN A 99 -0.79 -18.51 18.47
CA ASN A 99 -0.49 -17.61 17.35
C ASN A 99 0.93 -17.03 17.47
N ARG A 100 1.81 -17.44 16.55
CA ARG A 100 3.22 -17.03 16.51
C ARG A 100 3.42 -15.51 16.43
N ILE A 101 2.51 -14.80 15.75
CA ILE A 101 2.57 -13.33 15.65
C ILE A 101 2.32 -12.72 17.03
N VAL A 102 1.27 -13.21 17.72
CA VAL A 102 0.94 -12.78 19.08
C VAL A 102 2.07 -13.09 20.06
N ASP A 103 2.66 -14.29 19.97
CA ASP A 103 3.78 -14.67 20.83
C ASP A 103 4.98 -13.72 20.66
N THR A 104 5.29 -13.35 19.41
CA THR A 104 6.46 -12.52 19.08
C THR A 104 6.24 -11.05 19.44
N VAL A 105 5.04 -10.51 19.24
CA VAL A 105 4.76 -9.11 19.61
C VAL A 105 4.72 -8.95 21.13
N LEU A 106 4.17 -9.93 21.85
CA LEU A 106 4.13 -9.91 23.32
C LEU A 106 5.50 -10.14 23.95
N SER A 107 6.47 -10.72 23.23
CA SER A 107 7.87 -10.75 23.66
C SER A 107 8.61 -9.42 23.46
N GLY A 108 7.90 -8.35 23.07
CA GLY A 108 8.47 -7.01 22.90
C GLY A 108 9.22 -6.81 21.57
N VAL A 109 9.04 -7.69 20.59
CA VAL A 109 9.68 -7.58 19.27
C VAL A 109 8.74 -6.89 18.29
N SER A 110 9.27 -5.92 17.55
CA SER A 110 8.60 -5.36 16.37
C SER A 110 9.15 -6.00 15.10
N GLY A 111 8.32 -6.15 14.08
CA GLY A 111 8.76 -6.75 12.83
C GLY A 111 7.62 -7.14 11.91
N SER A 112 7.91 -8.05 11.00
CA SER A 112 6.91 -8.65 10.12
C SER A 112 7.19 -10.13 9.93
N MET A 113 6.13 -10.92 9.73
CA MET A 113 6.24 -12.34 9.45
C MET A 113 5.06 -12.85 8.64
N ILE A 114 5.26 -13.98 7.97
CA ILE A 114 4.19 -14.76 7.37
C ILE A 114 3.82 -15.87 8.34
N ALA A 115 2.57 -15.90 8.78
CA ALA A 115 2.07 -16.91 9.71
C ALA A 115 0.56 -17.12 9.51
N LYS A 116 0.03 -18.18 10.12
CA LYS A 116 -1.41 -18.43 10.11
C LYS A 116 -2.09 -17.62 11.21
N ASN A 117 -3.27 -17.06 10.90
CA ASN A 117 -4.13 -16.46 11.93
C ASN A 117 -4.87 -17.56 12.72
N SER A 118 -5.71 -17.16 13.68
CA SER A 118 -6.55 -18.06 14.50
C SER A 118 -7.57 -18.87 13.68
N LEU A 119 -7.80 -18.50 12.42
CA LEU A 119 -8.68 -19.23 11.48
C LEU A 119 -7.89 -20.15 10.55
N GLY A 120 -6.57 -20.27 10.72
CA GLY A 120 -5.70 -21.12 9.90
C GLY A 120 -5.32 -20.55 8.54
N LEU A 121 -5.70 -19.31 8.23
CA LEU A 121 -5.41 -18.65 6.96
C LEU A 121 -3.99 -18.05 6.96
N GLU A 122 -3.26 -18.20 5.86
CA GLU A 122 -1.92 -17.62 5.69
C GLU A 122 -2.00 -16.08 5.54
N MET A 123 -1.38 -15.39 6.49
CA MET A 123 -1.36 -13.94 6.56
C MET A 123 0.06 -13.42 6.46
N ILE A 124 0.22 -12.26 5.83
CA ILE A 124 1.40 -11.41 5.96
C ILE A 124 1.09 -10.40 7.05
N ALA A 125 1.82 -10.43 8.16
CA ALA A 125 1.54 -9.60 9.33
C ALA A 125 2.74 -8.73 9.69
N GLY A 126 2.49 -7.44 9.92
CA GLY A 126 3.38 -6.52 10.64
C GLY A 126 2.91 -6.36 12.08
N TYR A 127 3.82 -6.34 13.03
CA TYR A 127 3.50 -6.29 14.46
C TYR A 127 4.45 -5.38 15.24
N ALA A 128 3.92 -4.71 16.25
CA ALA A 128 4.68 -3.82 17.11
C ALA A 128 4.11 -3.79 18.55
N PRO A 129 4.97 -3.83 19.59
CA PRO A 129 4.55 -3.72 20.97
C PRO A 129 4.32 -2.25 21.38
N ALA A 130 3.23 -1.98 22.08
CA ALA A 130 2.97 -0.72 22.75
C ALA A 130 3.61 -0.73 24.15
N GLN A 131 4.72 -0.02 24.30
CA GLN A 131 5.59 -0.08 25.49
C GLN A 131 4.90 0.33 26.80
N LEU A 132 3.96 1.28 26.76
CA LEU A 132 3.28 1.77 27.96
C LEU A 132 2.26 0.75 28.52
N THR A 133 1.63 -0.03 27.64
CA THR A 133 0.49 -0.88 27.97
C THR A 133 0.81 -2.38 27.89
N ASN A 134 1.95 -2.75 27.32
CA ASN A 134 2.28 -4.12 26.91
C ASN A 134 1.23 -4.74 25.98
N TRP A 135 0.60 -3.91 25.15
CA TRP A 135 -0.28 -4.41 24.10
C TRP A 135 0.50 -4.78 22.85
N GLY A 136 0.05 -5.81 22.16
CA GLY A 136 0.54 -6.14 20.82
C GLY A 136 -0.38 -5.55 19.77
N ILE A 137 0.14 -4.67 18.91
CA ILE A 137 -0.59 -4.16 17.75
C ILE A 137 -0.17 -5.00 16.54
N VAL A 138 -1.15 -5.56 15.83
CA VAL A 138 -0.90 -6.41 14.66
C VAL A 138 -1.73 -5.91 13.49
N SER A 139 -1.07 -5.63 12.37
CA SER A 139 -1.70 -5.36 11.08
C SER A 139 -1.41 -6.53 10.16
N GLN A 140 -2.44 -7.13 9.56
CA GLN A 140 -2.26 -8.31 8.74
C GLN A 140 -3.11 -8.29 7.48
N SER A 141 -2.59 -8.88 6.41
CA SER A 141 -3.27 -9.00 5.12
C SER A 141 -3.20 -10.43 4.58
N HIS A 142 -4.26 -10.89 3.93
CA HIS A 142 -4.37 -12.18 3.26
C HIS A 142 -3.30 -12.27 2.18
N LYS A 143 -2.41 -13.25 2.27
CA LYS A 143 -1.30 -13.42 1.33
C LYS A 143 -1.79 -13.53 -0.12
N SER A 144 -2.85 -14.31 -0.35
CA SER A 144 -3.42 -14.53 -1.69
C SER A 144 -3.98 -13.25 -2.31
N VAL A 145 -4.73 -12.45 -1.56
CA VAL A 145 -5.41 -11.25 -2.08
C VAL A 145 -4.42 -10.11 -2.35
N THR A 146 -3.38 -9.98 -1.51
CA THR A 146 -2.32 -8.99 -1.75
C THR A 146 -1.58 -9.28 -3.06
N LEU A 147 -1.33 -10.55 -3.37
CA LEU A 147 -0.72 -10.98 -4.63
C LEU A 147 -1.66 -10.77 -5.82
N GLU A 148 -2.93 -11.19 -5.73
CA GLU A 148 -3.91 -11.02 -6.81
C GLU A 148 -4.12 -9.56 -7.21
N LYS A 149 -4.19 -8.64 -6.23
CA LYS A 149 -4.38 -7.21 -6.52
C LYS A 149 -3.19 -6.63 -7.29
N VAL A 150 -1.98 -7.11 -7.00
CA VAL A 150 -0.78 -6.72 -7.75
C VAL A 150 -0.82 -7.28 -9.17
N TYR A 151 -1.18 -8.55 -9.34
CA TYR A 151 -1.30 -9.16 -10.66
C TYR A 151 -2.37 -8.51 -11.53
N GLY A 152 -3.57 -8.23 -10.98
CA GLY A 152 -4.64 -7.55 -11.70
C GLY A 152 -4.24 -6.16 -12.18
N THR A 153 -3.55 -5.40 -11.33
CA THR A 153 -3.06 -4.06 -11.69
C THR A 153 -2.00 -4.15 -12.80
N ILE A 154 -1.08 -5.12 -12.71
CA ILE A 154 -0.08 -5.35 -13.76
C ILE A 154 -0.77 -5.70 -15.08
N THR A 155 -1.75 -6.61 -15.06
CA THR A 155 -2.47 -7.01 -16.28
C THR A 155 -3.23 -5.85 -16.91
N ASP A 156 -3.86 -4.99 -16.11
CA ASP A 156 -4.60 -3.83 -16.61
C ASP A 156 -3.68 -2.80 -17.26
N VAL A 157 -2.54 -2.50 -16.60
CA VAL A 157 -1.52 -1.61 -17.18
C VAL A 157 -0.96 -2.21 -18.46
N LEU A 158 -0.70 -3.52 -18.49
CA LEU A 158 -0.19 -4.20 -19.69
C LEU A 158 -1.21 -4.12 -20.83
N LEU A 159 -2.48 -4.47 -20.59
CA LEU A 159 -3.54 -4.41 -21.60
C LEU A 159 -3.82 -3.00 -22.08
N SER A 160 -3.69 -2.00 -21.21
CA SER A 160 -3.92 -0.60 -21.58
C SER A 160 -2.76 0.01 -22.38
N THR A 161 -1.53 -0.45 -22.15
CA THR A 161 -0.34 0.10 -22.83
C THR A 161 0.03 -0.66 -24.10
N LEU A 162 -0.37 -1.93 -24.23
CA LEU A 162 -0.09 -2.76 -25.40
C LEU A 162 -0.60 -2.18 -26.73
N PRO A 163 -1.84 -1.65 -26.84
CA PRO A 163 -2.34 -1.10 -28.11
C PRO A 163 -1.53 0.12 -28.55
N LEU A 164 -1.12 0.96 -27.60
CA LEU A 164 -0.29 2.13 -27.88
C LEU A 164 1.12 1.73 -28.35
N MET A 165 1.70 0.69 -27.75
CA MET A 165 2.98 0.14 -28.18
C MET A 165 2.91 -0.45 -29.60
N VAL A 166 1.85 -1.21 -29.90
CA VAL A 166 1.64 -1.77 -31.23
C VAL A 166 1.42 -0.66 -32.26
N LEU A 167 0.62 0.35 -31.93
CA LEU A 167 0.36 1.48 -32.81
C LEU A 167 1.63 2.28 -33.12
N THR A 168 2.44 2.59 -32.10
CA THR A 168 3.71 3.32 -32.28
C THR A 168 4.70 2.51 -33.12
N LEU A 169 4.82 1.21 -32.89
CA LEU A 169 5.64 0.32 -33.69
C LEU A 169 5.17 0.29 -35.17
N LEU A 170 3.87 0.23 -35.41
CA LEU A 170 3.29 0.23 -36.76
C LEU A 170 3.61 1.54 -37.49
N ILE A 171 3.48 2.69 -36.81
CA ILE A 171 3.85 4.00 -37.36
C ILE A 171 5.34 4.05 -37.72
N ILE A 172 6.22 3.55 -36.83
CA ILE A 172 7.67 3.51 -37.08
C ILE A 172 7.98 2.67 -38.32
N ILE A 173 7.39 1.48 -38.44
CA ILE A 173 7.58 0.58 -39.59
C ILE A 173 7.11 1.24 -40.88
N LEU A 174 5.93 1.87 -40.89
CA LEU A 174 5.40 2.58 -42.06
C LEU A 174 6.31 3.73 -42.50
N LEU A 175 6.80 4.54 -41.55
CA LEU A 175 7.73 5.62 -41.83
C LEU A 175 9.07 5.09 -42.37
N ALA A 176 9.61 4.03 -41.76
CA ALA A 176 10.86 3.42 -42.18
C ALA A 176 10.77 2.86 -43.60
N MET A 177 9.68 2.16 -43.94
CA MET A 177 9.44 1.65 -45.30
C MET A 177 9.34 2.80 -46.30
N LYS A 178 8.59 3.86 -45.97
CA LYS A 178 8.42 5.01 -46.86
C LYS A 178 9.74 5.74 -47.13
N ILE A 179 10.58 5.92 -46.11
CA ILE A 179 11.91 6.52 -46.24
C ILE A 179 12.82 5.65 -47.11
N ALA A 180 12.85 4.34 -46.84
CA ALA A 180 13.67 3.39 -47.59
C ALA A 180 13.30 3.34 -49.08
N GLU A 181 12.01 3.39 -49.42
CA GLU A 181 11.52 3.43 -50.80
C GLU A 181 12.00 4.68 -51.53
N THR A 182 11.83 5.87 -50.94
CA THR A 182 12.34 7.11 -51.55
C THR A 182 13.86 7.10 -51.77
N LEU A 183 14.62 6.56 -50.82
CA LEU A 183 16.07 6.46 -50.94
C LEU A 183 16.48 5.46 -52.04
N ALA A 184 15.77 4.34 -52.14
CA ALA A 184 15.99 3.34 -53.19
C ALA A 184 15.67 3.91 -54.59
N SER A 185 14.56 4.65 -54.74
CA SER A 185 14.22 5.30 -56.01
C SER A 185 15.24 6.38 -56.41
N LEU A 186 15.74 7.16 -55.45
CA LEU A 186 16.82 8.14 -55.70
C LEU A 186 18.12 7.45 -56.13
N ALA A 187 18.51 6.37 -55.45
CA ALA A 187 19.69 5.59 -55.81
C ALA A 187 19.56 4.96 -57.21
N GLN A 188 18.37 4.50 -57.56
CA GLN A 188 18.10 3.92 -58.89
C GLN A 188 18.10 4.97 -59.99
N ALA A 189 17.50 6.14 -59.77
CA ALA A 189 17.54 7.26 -60.71
C ALA A 189 18.99 7.73 -60.98
N LEU A 190 19.83 7.83 -59.94
CA LEU A 190 21.25 8.17 -60.08
C LEU A 190 22.05 7.10 -60.84
N LYS A 191 21.66 5.83 -60.72
CA LYS A 191 22.30 4.70 -61.41
C LYS A 191 21.89 4.60 -62.87
N GLU A 192 20.65 4.93 -63.21
CA GLU A 192 20.10 4.85 -64.58
C GLU A 192 20.46 6.07 -65.44
N GLU A 193 20.53 7.28 -64.87
CA GLU A 193 20.80 8.51 -65.65
C GLU A 193 22.30 8.88 -65.74
N GLY A 194 23.18 8.29 -64.92
CA GLY A 194 24.60 8.65 -64.89
C GLY A 194 24.85 10.06 -64.35
N LEU A 195 26.01 10.28 -63.71
CA LEU A 195 26.32 11.49 -62.93
C LEU A 195 26.35 12.83 -63.71
N ASP A 196 26.10 12.83 -65.02
CA ASP A 196 26.27 13.97 -65.92
C ASP A 196 25.00 14.38 -66.71
N SER A 197 23.84 13.74 -66.47
CA SER A 197 22.59 14.10 -67.15
C SER A 197 21.60 14.83 -66.23
N LYS A 198 20.94 15.85 -66.79
CA LYS A 198 20.02 16.76 -66.08
C LYS A 198 18.76 16.00 -65.61
N ILE A 199 18.77 15.58 -64.35
CA ILE A 199 17.62 14.97 -63.66
C ILE A 199 16.42 15.92 -63.74
N ASP A 200 15.30 15.48 -64.34
CA ASP A 200 14.05 16.27 -64.41
C ASP A 200 13.37 16.32 -63.02
N PRO A 201 13.38 17.49 -62.33
CA PRO A 201 12.92 17.59 -60.94
C PRO A 201 11.40 17.42 -60.76
N ARG A 202 10.64 17.26 -61.86
CA ARG A 202 9.18 17.11 -61.85
C ARG A 202 8.72 15.69 -61.55
N LYS A 203 9.59 14.68 -61.67
CA LYS A 203 9.26 13.27 -61.41
C LYS A 203 9.48 12.83 -59.96
N ILE A 204 10.11 13.67 -59.13
CA ILE A 204 10.43 13.36 -57.74
C ILE A 204 9.47 14.11 -56.83
N THR A 205 8.49 13.41 -56.26
CA THR A 205 7.61 13.91 -55.19
C THR A 205 8.36 13.88 -53.86
N ALA A 206 9.15 14.92 -53.61
CA ALA A 206 9.82 15.14 -52.34
C ALA A 206 8.85 15.79 -51.33
N TRP A 207 8.45 15.05 -50.29
CA TRP A 207 7.62 15.56 -49.19
C TRP A 207 8.44 16.20 -48.05
N TYR A 208 9.77 16.07 -48.08
CA TYR A 208 10.67 16.58 -47.04
C TYR A 208 11.29 17.92 -47.42
N PHE A 209 11.38 18.82 -46.45
CA PHE A 209 11.90 20.18 -46.63
C PHE A 209 13.33 20.20 -47.17
N GLU A 210 14.22 19.33 -46.68
CA GLU A 210 15.62 19.25 -47.13
C GLU A 210 15.74 18.77 -48.58
N ALA A 211 14.84 17.90 -49.03
CA ALA A 211 14.79 17.45 -50.42
C ALA A 211 14.24 18.55 -51.36
N ASP A 212 13.29 19.37 -50.88
CA ASP A 212 12.85 20.58 -51.62
C ASP A 212 13.95 21.65 -51.64
N TYR A 213 14.77 21.73 -50.60
CA TYR A 213 15.90 22.67 -50.51
C TYR A 213 17.00 22.34 -51.51
N LEU A 214 17.37 21.05 -51.63
CA LEU A 214 18.30 20.56 -52.66
C LEU A 214 17.75 20.78 -54.08
N LYS A 215 16.45 20.57 -54.28
CA LYS A 215 15.76 20.84 -55.56
C LYS A 215 15.81 22.33 -55.95
N LYS A 216 15.64 23.24 -54.99
CA LYS A 216 15.72 24.69 -55.23
C LYS A 216 17.14 25.17 -55.52
N HIS A 217 18.15 24.63 -54.83
CA HIS A 217 19.54 25.03 -55.06
C HIS A 217 20.12 24.46 -56.36
N SER A 218 19.74 23.25 -56.78
CA SER A 218 20.14 22.75 -58.11
C SER A 218 19.53 23.55 -59.26
N PHE A 219 18.33 24.10 -59.09
CA PHE A 219 17.71 25.02 -60.06
C PHE A 219 18.46 26.36 -60.18
N LEU A 220 19.08 26.84 -59.10
CA LEU A 220 19.82 28.10 -59.07
C LEU A 220 21.20 28.00 -59.74
N VAL A 221 21.87 26.85 -59.62
CA VAL A 221 23.16 26.57 -60.28
C VAL A 221 23.01 26.38 -61.81
N MET A 222 21.81 26.09 -62.31
CA MET A 222 21.54 25.95 -63.76
C MET A 222 21.14 27.26 -64.48
N LYS A 223 21.14 28.40 -63.78
CA LYS A 223 20.70 29.69 -64.34
C LYS A 223 21.83 30.72 -64.52
N GLU A 224 23.08 30.33 -64.30
CA GLU A 224 24.29 31.01 -64.79
C GLU A 224 24.94 30.16 -65.88
#